data_AF-A0A3R7MVM4-F1
#
_entry.id   AF-A0A3R7MVM4-F1
#
_cell.length_a   1.000
_cell.length_b   1.000
_cell.length_c   1.000
_cell.angle_alpha   90.00
_cell.angle_beta   90.00
_cell.angle_gamma   90.00
#
_symmetry.space_group_name_H-M   'P 1'
#
loop_
_entity.id
_entity.type
_entity.pdbx_description
1 polymer ?
#
loop_
_entity_poly.entity_id
_entity_poly.type
_entity_poly.pdbx_seq_one_letter_code
_entity_poly.pdbx_strand_id
1 'polypeptide(L)'
;MEEAPAGPQWALYSTVEEVLRIEGVDATEQMTLNDFIRRYVDPNFVLEGRNVMMGVFARRPVDFISDERLLGRILNSPEYQTECQRREDARNLHADARNLHADARNLIRQGVYSLGQWKDFHQKGIVAAITRSKLNAALEVAEVLERAWRVKELPDGRCRRASTTLCSRRGGATSWGFPRAKGR
;
A
#
# COMPACT_ATOMS: atom_id res chain seq x y z
N MET A 1 -21.70 12.00 -3.78
CA MET A 1 -20.77 11.53 -2.72
C MET A 1 -19.56 11.01 -3.47
N GLU A 2 -18.43 11.72 -3.40
CA GLU A 2 -17.20 11.34 -4.10
C GLU A 2 -16.56 10.20 -3.27
N GLU A 3 -16.66 8.97 -3.77
CA GLU A 3 -16.12 7.79 -3.09
C GLU A 3 -14.59 7.84 -3.18
N ALA A 4 -13.95 8.09 -2.04
CA ALA A 4 -12.48 8.14 -1.93
C ALA A 4 -11.90 6.77 -2.32
N PRO A 5 -10.74 6.70 -3.00
CA PRO A 5 -10.17 5.44 -3.45
C PRO A 5 -9.89 4.53 -2.25
N ALA A 6 -10.46 3.32 -2.28
CA ALA A 6 -10.45 2.29 -1.24
C ALA A 6 -9.09 1.54 -1.15
N GLY A 7 -7.99 2.27 -1.16
CA GLY A 7 -6.64 1.75 -0.89
C GLY A 7 -5.94 2.59 0.18
N PRO A 8 -4.84 2.09 0.78
CA PRO A 8 -4.07 2.86 1.74
C PRO A 8 -3.63 4.19 1.13
N GLN A 9 -4.10 5.30 1.69
CA GLN A 9 -3.78 6.65 1.24
C GLN A 9 -2.48 7.10 1.91
N TRP A 10 -1.35 6.89 1.23
CA TRP A 10 -0.04 7.33 1.71
C TRP A 10 0.11 8.86 1.59
N ALA A 11 0.68 9.49 2.60
CA ALA A 11 1.01 10.92 2.60
C ALA A 11 2.51 11.14 2.86
N LEU A 12 3.03 12.34 2.58
CA LEU A 12 4.45 12.62 2.80
C LEU A 12 4.89 12.49 4.27
N TYR A 13 3.94 12.63 5.20
CA TYR A 13 4.15 12.43 6.63
C TYR A 13 3.94 10.98 7.10
N SER A 14 3.46 10.07 6.23
CA SER A 14 3.34 8.65 6.56
C SER A 14 4.70 8.08 6.95
N THR A 15 4.71 7.24 7.97
CA THR A 15 5.95 6.72 8.53
C THR A 15 6.51 5.59 7.68
N VAL A 16 7.84 5.43 7.67
CA VAL A 16 8.48 4.30 6.96
C VAL A 16 8.03 2.95 7.52
N GLU A 17 7.75 2.85 8.81
CA GLU A 17 7.25 1.61 9.43
C GLU A 17 5.85 1.24 8.95
N GLU A 18 4.97 2.23 8.81
CA GLU A 18 3.60 2.05 8.34
C GLU A 18 3.56 1.57 6.90
N VAL A 19 4.36 2.19 6.02
CA VAL A 19 4.46 1.82 4.60
C VAL A 19 5.06 0.42 4.40
N LEU A 20 6.00 0.03 5.25
CA LEU A 20 6.73 -1.23 5.14
C LEU A 20 6.03 -2.40 5.85
N ARG A 21 4.93 -2.14 6.56
CA ARG A 21 4.15 -3.19 7.21
C ARG A 21 3.55 -4.13 6.16
N ILE A 22 3.59 -5.43 6.46
CA ILE A 22 2.86 -6.45 5.71
C ILE A 22 1.74 -6.95 6.61
N GLU A 23 0.50 -6.77 6.18
CA GLU A 23 -0.66 -7.41 6.82
C GLU A 23 -0.83 -8.84 6.31
N GLY A 24 -1.39 -9.72 7.15
CA GLY A 24 -1.71 -11.10 6.74
C GLY A 24 -0.55 -12.09 6.82
N VAL A 25 0.58 -11.70 7.41
CA VAL A 25 1.74 -12.60 7.61
C VAL A 25 1.38 -13.83 8.48
N ASP A 26 0.35 -13.74 9.32
CA ASP A 26 -0.08 -14.83 10.22
C ASP A 26 -1.17 -15.76 9.65
N ALA A 27 -1.62 -15.57 8.40
CA ALA A 27 -2.66 -16.39 7.78
C ALA A 27 -2.10 -17.70 7.19
N THR A 28 -1.31 -18.46 7.96
CA THR A 28 -1.04 -19.85 7.59
C THR A 28 -2.22 -20.69 8.07
N GLU A 29 -3.12 -21.02 7.15
CA GLU A 29 -4.09 -22.10 7.37
C GLU A 29 -3.31 -23.33 7.84
N GLN A 30 -3.45 -23.67 9.13
CA GLN A 30 -2.74 -24.75 9.77
C GLN A 30 -3.40 -26.09 9.36
N MET A 31 -3.23 -26.49 8.10
CA MET A 31 -3.72 -27.78 7.64
C MET A 31 -2.78 -28.90 8.12
N THR A 32 -3.37 -29.93 8.72
CA THR A 32 -2.64 -31.12 9.13
C THR A 32 -2.59 -32.15 8.01
N LEU A 33 -1.61 -33.06 8.06
CA LEU A 33 -1.50 -34.16 7.10
C LEU A 33 -2.75 -35.03 7.07
N ASN A 34 -3.34 -35.29 8.23
CA ASN A 34 -4.58 -36.07 8.30
C ASN A 34 -5.74 -35.33 7.61
N ASP A 35 -5.90 -34.03 7.84
CA ASP A 35 -6.95 -33.24 7.19
C ASP A 35 -6.76 -33.21 5.67
N PHE A 36 -5.50 -33.08 5.21
CA PHE A 36 -5.15 -33.11 3.80
C PHE A 36 -5.52 -34.47 3.16
N ILE A 37 -5.09 -35.58 3.77
CA ILE A 37 -5.36 -36.91 3.23
C ILE A 37 -6.87 -37.17 3.17
N ARG A 38 -7.62 -36.85 4.24
CA ARG A 38 -9.07 -37.02 4.28
C ARG A 38 -9.80 -36.18 3.24
N ARG A 39 -9.28 -34.99 2.94
CA ARG A 39 -9.93 -34.07 2.01
C ARG A 39 -9.64 -34.37 0.55
N TYR A 40 -8.44 -34.85 0.23
CA TYR A 40 -7.96 -34.92 -1.15
C TYR A 40 -7.53 -36.30 -1.63
N VAL A 41 -7.25 -37.26 -0.73
CA VAL A 41 -6.65 -38.55 -1.11
C VAL A 41 -7.54 -39.72 -0.72
N ASP A 42 -7.95 -39.81 0.55
CA ASP A 42 -8.77 -40.89 1.08
C ASP A 42 -9.63 -40.38 2.26
N PRO A 43 -10.94 -40.15 2.04
CA PRO A 43 -11.87 -39.68 3.07
C PRO A 43 -12.00 -40.57 4.29
N ASN A 44 -11.73 -41.87 4.14
CA ASN A 44 -11.83 -42.85 5.23
C ASN A 44 -10.49 -43.05 5.95
N PHE A 45 -9.46 -42.28 5.59
CA PHE A 45 -8.15 -42.41 6.20
C PHE A 45 -8.19 -42.12 7.70
N VAL A 46 -7.67 -43.05 8.48
CA VAL A 46 -7.48 -42.91 9.93
C VAL A 46 -6.00 -43.10 10.20
N LEU A 47 -5.30 -41.99 10.50
CA LEU A 47 -3.92 -42.05 10.94
C LEU A 47 -3.87 -42.48 12.41
N GLU A 48 -3.30 -43.64 12.70
CA GLU A 48 -2.97 -44.03 14.07
C GLU A 48 -1.67 -43.34 14.51
N GLY A 49 -1.77 -42.31 15.37
CA GLY A 49 -0.61 -41.64 15.94
C GLY A 49 -0.71 -40.12 16.04
N ARG A 50 0.45 -39.44 16.10
CA ARG A 50 0.53 -37.98 16.19
C ARG A 50 0.28 -37.34 14.83
N ASN A 51 -0.76 -36.53 14.73
CA ASN A 51 -1.04 -35.73 13.55
C ASN A 51 0.05 -34.66 13.38
N VAL A 52 0.57 -34.52 12.17
CA VAL A 52 1.64 -33.55 11.86
C VAL A 52 1.09 -32.46 10.96
N MET A 53 1.59 -31.24 11.13
CA MET A 53 1.27 -30.16 10.19
C MET A 53 1.83 -30.51 8.81
N MET A 54 1.10 -30.16 7.75
CA MET A 54 1.57 -30.33 6.37
C MET A 54 2.95 -29.70 6.14
N GLY A 55 3.28 -28.67 6.91
CA GLY A 55 4.59 -28.02 6.86
C GLY A 55 5.76 -28.77 7.40
N VAL A 56 5.51 -29.63 8.37
CA VAL A 56 6.53 -30.51 8.92
C VAL A 56 6.70 -31.68 7.96
N PHE A 57 5.59 -32.24 7.48
CA PHE A 57 5.56 -33.29 6.47
C PHE A 57 6.31 -32.91 5.19
N ALA A 58 5.98 -31.77 4.57
CA ALA A 58 6.55 -31.34 3.29
C ALA A 58 8.08 -31.15 3.29
N ARG A 59 8.71 -31.00 4.46
CA ARG A 59 10.18 -30.91 4.55
C ARG A 59 10.85 -32.26 4.36
N ARG A 60 10.25 -33.33 4.89
CA ARG A 60 10.81 -34.68 4.92
C ARG A 60 9.69 -35.72 4.90
N PRO A 61 8.97 -35.88 3.77
CA PRO A 61 7.74 -36.67 3.73
C PRO A 61 7.98 -38.17 3.94
N VAL A 62 9.18 -38.66 3.59
CA VAL A 62 9.64 -40.04 3.81
C VAL A 62 9.74 -40.44 5.28
N ASP A 63 9.86 -39.47 6.20
CA ASP A 63 9.98 -39.74 7.64
C ASP A 63 8.61 -40.01 8.30
N PHE A 64 7.51 -39.72 7.61
CA PHE A 64 6.15 -39.76 8.18
C PHE A 64 5.26 -40.88 7.60
N ILE A 65 5.48 -41.26 6.35
CA ILE A 65 4.68 -42.30 5.68
C ILE A 65 5.61 -43.39 5.16
N SER A 66 5.53 -44.58 5.74
CA SER A 66 6.30 -45.75 5.31
C SER A 66 5.70 -46.47 4.09
N ASP A 67 4.40 -46.27 3.81
CA ASP A 67 3.75 -46.81 2.61
C ASP A 67 4.15 -45.99 1.38
N GLU A 68 5.06 -46.54 0.57
CA GLU A 68 5.55 -45.90 -0.65
C GLU A 68 4.44 -45.61 -1.68
N ARG A 69 3.38 -46.44 -1.73
CA ARG A 69 2.26 -46.23 -2.67
C ARG A 69 1.39 -45.06 -2.22
N LEU A 70 1.11 -44.95 -0.93
CA LEU A 70 0.38 -43.82 -0.37
C LEU A 70 1.21 -42.53 -0.49
N LEU A 71 2.49 -42.59 -0.14
CA LEU A 71 3.42 -41.47 -0.28
C LEU A 71 3.49 -40.97 -1.73
N GLY A 72 3.63 -41.88 -2.69
CA GLY A 72 3.63 -41.54 -4.11
C GLY A 72 2.34 -40.87 -4.57
N ARG A 73 1.16 -41.33 -4.10
CA ARG A 73 -0.13 -40.68 -4.41
C ARG A 73 -0.21 -39.27 -3.85
N ILE A 74 0.28 -39.04 -2.63
CA ILE A 74 0.28 -37.71 -2.00
C ILE A 74 1.24 -36.77 -2.76
N LEU A 75 2.48 -37.19 -3.02
CA LEU A 75 3.47 -36.33 -3.67
C LEU A 75 3.11 -35.96 -5.11
N ASN A 76 2.42 -36.87 -5.82
CA ASN A 76 1.96 -36.65 -7.19
C ASN A 76 0.60 -35.93 -7.28
N SER A 77 -0.07 -35.67 -6.16
CA SER A 77 -1.35 -34.96 -6.15
C SER A 77 -1.14 -33.45 -6.43
N PRO A 78 -1.95 -32.84 -7.31
CA PRO A 78 -1.87 -31.40 -7.59
C PRO A 78 -2.21 -30.55 -6.36
N GLU A 79 -3.04 -31.06 -5.46
CA GLU A 79 -3.39 -30.40 -4.21
C GLU A 79 -2.18 -30.30 -3.28
N TYR A 80 -1.35 -31.35 -3.22
CA TYR A 80 -0.11 -31.33 -2.44
C TYR A 80 0.86 -30.27 -2.99
N GLN A 81 1.00 -30.17 -4.31
CA GLN A 81 1.85 -29.16 -4.96
C GLN A 81 1.34 -27.74 -4.67
N THR A 82 0.03 -27.53 -4.73
CA THR A 82 -0.59 -26.23 -4.42
C THR A 82 -0.35 -25.83 -2.96
N GLU A 83 -0.50 -26.77 -2.03
CA GLU A 83 -0.19 -26.55 -0.61
C GLU A 83 1.30 -26.26 -0.39
N CYS A 84 2.20 -26.98 -1.07
CA CYS A 84 3.63 -26.67 -1.02
C CYS A 84 3.94 -25.26 -1.53
N GLN A 85 3.40 -24.87 -2.69
CA GLN A 85 3.59 -23.55 -3.27
C GLN A 85 3.09 -22.44 -2.35
N ARG A 86 1.85 -22.56 -1.86
CA ARG A 86 1.25 -21.59 -0.94
C ARG A 86 2.10 -21.37 0.32
N ARG A 87 2.75 -22.44 0.79
CA ARG A 87 3.64 -22.39 1.95
C ARG A 87 5.00 -21.79 1.64
N GLU A 88 5.54 -22.05 0.46
CA GLU A 88 6.74 -21.36 -0.01
C GLU A 88 6.48 -19.87 -0.16
N ASP A 89 5.35 -19.48 -0.74
CA ASP A 89 4.92 -18.10 -0.85
C ASP A 89 4.77 -17.46 0.53
N ALA A 90 4.15 -18.15 1.50
CA ALA A 90 4.07 -17.68 2.88
C ALA A 90 5.46 -17.51 3.53
N ARG A 91 6.37 -18.48 3.34
CA ARG A 91 7.75 -18.39 3.85
C ARG A 91 8.52 -17.23 3.24
N ASN A 92 8.36 -17.00 1.94
CA ASN A 92 8.95 -15.88 1.23
C ASN A 92 8.38 -14.56 1.75
N LEU A 93 7.06 -14.49 1.96
CA LEU A 93 6.40 -13.34 2.58
C LEU A 93 6.92 -13.06 4.00
N HIS A 94 7.15 -14.09 4.83
CA HIS A 94 7.78 -13.94 6.14
C HIS A 94 9.24 -13.46 6.03
N ALA A 95 10.00 -13.94 5.05
CA ALA A 95 11.37 -13.48 4.81
C ALA A 95 11.40 -12.01 4.39
N ASP A 96 10.50 -11.63 3.48
CA ASP A 96 10.29 -10.26 3.05
C ASP A 96 9.90 -9.37 4.23
N ALA A 97 8.91 -9.77 5.04
CA ALA A 97 8.52 -9.03 6.24
C ALA A 97 9.70 -8.79 7.18
N ARG A 98 10.56 -9.80 7.41
CA ARG A 98 11.78 -9.64 8.22
C ARG A 98 12.76 -8.64 7.61
N ASN A 99 12.96 -8.68 6.29
CA ASN A 99 13.81 -7.73 5.58
C ASN A 99 13.27 -6.30 5.70
N LEU A 100 11.96 -6.13 5.48
CA LEU A 100 11.28 -4.83 5.61
C LEU A 100 11.41 -4.26 7.03
N HIS A 101 11.22 -5.08 8.06
CA HIS A 101 11.39 -4.66 9.45
C HIS A 101 12.85 -4.33 9.81
N ALA A 102 13.82 -5.06 9.23
CA ALA A 102 15.23 -4.74 9.43
C ALA A 102 15.59 -3.39 8.77
N ASP A 103 15.12 -3.17 7.55
CA ASP A 103 15.36 -1.94 6.81
C ASP A 103 14.67 -0.73 7.45
N ALA A 104 13.43 -0.87 7.91
CA ALA A 104 12.72 0.19 8.62
C ALA A 104 13.52 0.65 9.86
N ARG A 105 14.03 -0.29 10.66
CA ARG A 105 14.90 0.02 11.80
C ARG A 105 16.20 0.68 11.39
N ASN A 106 16.77 0.29 10.25
CA ASN A 106 17.98 0.90 9.73
C ASN A 106 17.73 2.35 9.28
N LEU A 107 16.65 2.59 8.54
CA LEU A 107 16.22 3.93 8.13
C LEU A 107 15.99 4.86 9.31
N ILE A 108 15.31 4.37 10.35
CA ILE A 108 15.09 5.11 11.60
C ILE A 108 16.43 5.50 12.25
N ARG A 109 17.40 4.57 12.30
CA ARG A 109 18.74 4.86 12.83
C ARG A 109 19.50 5.90 12.00
N GLN A 110 19.25 5.97 10.70
CA GLN A 110 19.79 6.98 9.79
C GLN A 110 19.00 8.30 9.83
N GLY A 111 17.97 8.40 10.65
CA GLY A 111 17.14 9.61 10.79
C GLY A 111 16.03 9.76 9.73
N VAL A 112 15.70 8.68 9.01
CA VAL A 112 14.62 8.66 8.01
C VAL A 112 13.38 8.02 8.64
N TYR A 113 12.42 8.85 9.02
CA TYR A 113 11.19 8.45 9.71
C TYR A 113 9.95 8.53 8.81
N SER A 114 9.93 9.43 7.82
CA SER A 114 8.78 9.68 6.94
C SER A 114 9.07 9.48 5.45
N LEU A 115 8.01 9.34 4.64
CA LEU A 115 8.11 9.28 3.18
C LEU A 115 8.73 10.55 2.57
N GLY A 116 8.44 11.72 3.14
CA GLY A 116 9.08 12.98 2.74
C GLY A 116 10.60 12.95 2.98
N GLN A 117 11.03 12.47 4.15
CA GLN A 117 12.46 12.30 4.42
C GLN A 117 13.10 11.21 3.56
N TRP A 118 12.35 10.16 3.24
CA TRP A 118 12.79 9.17 2.26
C TRP A 118 13.04 9.85 0.92
N LYS A 119 12.16 10.71 0.39
CA LYS A 119 12.37 11.41 -0.89
C LYS A 119 13.74 12.09 -1.00
N ASP A 120 14.18 12.77 0.05
CA ASP A 120 15.45 13.51 0.08
C ASP A 120 16.66 12.61 0.43
N PHE A 121 16.43 11.35 0.81
CA PHE A 121 17.47 10.41 1.22
C PHE A 121 18.24 9.83 0.01
N HIS A 122 19.52 10.20 -0.13
CA HIS A 122 20.35 9.80 -1.26
C HIS A 122 20.83 8.33 -1.23
N GLN A 123 21.03 7.73 -0.05
CA GLN A 123 21.66 6.41 0.10
C GLN A 123 20.65 5.24 0.00
N LYS A 124 19.91 5.20 -1.10
CA LYS A 124 18.84 4.21 -1.36
C LYS A 124 19.31 2.76 -1.43
N GLY A 125 20.60 2.51 -1.61
CA GLY A 125 21.19 1.17 -1.73
C GLY A 125 21.41 0.46 -0.39
N ILE A 126 21.17 1.13 0.74
CA ILE A 126 21.31 0.54 2.08
C ILE A 126 20.19 -0.44 2.41
N VAL A 127 19.02 -0.25 1.78
CA VAL A 127 17.83 -1.09 2.01
C VAL A 127 17.70 -2.15 0.92
N ALA A 128 17.01 -3.24 1.23
CA ALA A 128 16.66 -4.27 0.28
C ALA A 128 15.85 -3.70 -0.89
N ALA A 129 15.97 -4.34 -2.06
CA ALA A 129 15.29 -3.91 -3.27
C ALA A 129 13.76 -3.84 -3.10
N ILE A 130 13.17 -4.81 -2.39
CA ILE A 130 11.73 -4.85 -2.09
C ILE A 130 11.28 -3.65 -1.24
N THR A 131 12.05 -3.27 -0.23
CA THR A 131 11.80 -2.10 0.63
C THR A 131 11.81 -0.83 -0.19
N ARG A 132 12.84 -0.66 -1.02
CA ARG A 132 12.98 0.49 -1.91
C ARG A 132 11.79 0.61 -2.87
N SER A 133 11.39 -0.50 -3.49
CA SER A 133 10.24 -0.53 -4.41
C SER A 133 8.95 -0.12 -3.70
N LYS A 134 8.69 -0.62 -2.48
CA LYS A 134 7.50 -0.24 -1.70
C LYS A 134 7.48 1.24 -1.33
N LEU A 135 8.59 1.76 -0.79
CA LEU A 135 8.66 3.17 -0.40
C LEU A 135 8.54 4.12 -1.60
N ASN A 136 9.08 3.74 -2.76
CA ASN A 136 8.93 4.53 -3.98
C ASN A 136 7.49 4.51 -4.51
N ALA A 137 6.83 3.36 -4.53
CA ALA A 137 5.42 3.26 -4.91
C ALA A 137 4.53 4.10 -3.98
N ALA A 138 4.78 4.06 -2.66
CA ALA A 138 4.05 4.88 -1.71
C ALA A 138 4.34 6.38 -1.87
N LEU A 139 5.58 6.75 -2.18
CA LEU A 139 5.96 8.14 -2.45
C LEU A 139 5.24 8.70 -3.69
N GLU A 140 5.15 7.92 -4.77
CA GLU A 140 4.41 8.34 -5.97
C GLU A 140 2.93 8.62 -5.66
N VAL A 141 2.28 7.73 -4.91
CA VAL A 141 0.89 7.91 -4.45
C VAL A 141 0.76 9.18 -3.60
N ALA A 142 1.66 9.39 -2.63
CA ALA A 142 1.66 10.57 -1.78
C ALA A 142 1.80 11.87 -2.57
N GLU A 143 2.69 11.91 -3.56
CA GLU A 143 2.88 13.10 -4.39
C GLU A 143 1.67 13.40 -5.28
N VAL A 144 1.00 12.36 -5.81
CA VAL A 144 -0.24 12.54 -6.59
C VAL A 144 -1.33 13.14 -5.71
N LEU A 145 -1.49 12.63 -4.48
CA LEU A 145 -2.45 13.15 -3.51
C LEU A 145 -2.17 14.61 -3.17
N GLU A 146 -0.93 14.97 -2.82
CA GLU A 146 -0.51 16.35 -2.53
C GLU A 146 -0.83 17.32 -3.69
N ARG A 147 -0.59 16.91 -4.94
CA ARG A 147 -0.94 17.73 -6.12
C ARG A 147 -2.45 17.92 -6.24
N ALA A 148 -3.24 16.87 -5.97
CA ALA A 148 -4.70 16.95 -6.03
C ALA A 148 -5.28 17.90 -4.96
N TRP A 149 -4.74 17.86 -3.74
CA TRP A 149 -5.12 18.80 -2.67
C TRP A 149 -4.80 20.25 -3.04
N ARG A 150 -3.62 20.51 -3.60
CA ARG A 150 -3.21 21.86 -4.04
C ARG A 150 -4.10 22.44 -5.14
N VAL A 151 -4.69 21.61 -5.99
CA VAL A 151 -5.65 22.04 -7.02
C VAL A 151 -7.02 22.36 -6.41
N LYS A 152 -7.44 21.65 -5.35
CA LYS A 152 -8.70 21.92 -4.63
C LYS A 152 -8.64 23.18 -3.75
N GLU A 153 -7.45 23.56 -3.27
CA GLU A 153 -7.23 24.79 -2.47
C GLU A 153 -7.23 26.10 -3.28
N LEU A 154 -7.27 26.04 -4.62
CA LEU A 154 -7.51 27.23 -5.43
C LEU A 154 -9.02 27.55 -5.39
N PRO A 155 -9.47 28.60 -4.67
CA PRO A 155 -10.83 29.06 -4.84
C PRO A 155 -11.02 29.46 -6.31
N ASP A 156 -12.15 29.06 -6.90
CA ASP A 156 -12.60 29.49 -8.23
C ASP A 156 -12.65 31.03 -8.26
N GLY A 157 -11.51 31.62 -8.61
CA GLY A 157 -11.27 33.05 -8.67
C GLY A 157 -11.89 33.65 -9.91
N ARG A 158 -13.20 33.49 -10.08
CA ARG A 158 -13.99 34.27 -11.03
C ARG A 158 -14.66 35.43 -10.32
N CYS A 159 -13.89 36.48 -10.05
CA CYS A 159 -14.41 37.85 -10.09
C CYS A 159 -14.02 38.46 -11.44
N ARG A 160 -14.87 38.29 -12.47
CA ARG A 160 -14.85 39.22 -13.62
C ARG A 160 -15.36 40.56 -13.11
N ARG A 161 -14.44 41.46 -12.76
CA ARG A 161 -14.75 42.86 -12.54
C ARG A 161 -15.20 43.44 -13.89
N ALA A 162 -16.43 43.95 -13.94
CA ALA A 162 -16.94 44.71 -15.07
C ALA A 162 -15.96 45.83 -15.42
N SER A 163 -15.38 45.78 -16.61
CA SER A 163 -14.59 46.89 -17.14
C SER A 163 -15.48 47.61 -18.15
N THR A 164 -16.13 48.66 -17.64
CA THR A 164 -16.81 49.69 -18.41
C THR A 164 -15.90 50.17 -19.54
N THR A 165 -16.35 49.99 -20.77
CA THR A 165 -15.65 50.49 -21.96
C THR A 165 -15.74 52.02 -21.97
N LEU A 166 -14.56 52.64 -22.03
CA LEU A 166 -14.22 53.99 -22.51
C LEU A 166 -15.38 54.96 -22.78
N CYS A 167 -15.54 55.95 -21.90
CA CYS A 167 -16.04 57.26 -22.29
C CYS A 167 -14.85 58.05 -22.89
N SER A 168 -14.83 58.18 -24.21
CA SER A 168 -13.84 59.00 -24.91
C SER A 168 -14.23 60.48 -24.85
N ARG A 169 -13.23 61.30 -24.57
CA ARG A 169 -13.28 62.75 -24.37
C ARG A 169 -13.51 63.45 -25.73
N ARG A 170 -14.60 64.20 -25.91
CA ARG A 170 -14.67 65.27 -26.91
C ARG A 170 -15.74 66.33 -26.60
N GLY A 171 -15.27 67.54 -26.26
CA GLY A 171 -15.90 68.81 -26.63
C GLY A 171 -16.93 69.44 -25.70
N GLY A 172 -16.65 70.67 -25.27
CA GLY A 172 -17.68 71.70 -25.09
C GLY A 172 -18.06 72.05 -23.65
N ALA A 173 -17.30 72.97 -23.05
CA ALA A 173 -17.78 73.78 -21.94
C ALA A 173 -18.42 75.07 -22.51
N THR A 174 -19.73 75.22 -22.32
CA THR A 174 -20.46 76.51 -22.26
C THR A 174 -21.53 76.31 -21.19
N SER A 175 -21.25 76.71 -19.95
CA SER A 175 -21.57 78.02 -19.36
C SER A 175 -23.03 78.18 -18.93
N TRP A 176 -23.19 78.70 -17.70
CA TRP A 176 -24.39 79.22 -17.02
C TRP A 176 -25.31 78.16 -16.38
N GLY A 177 -25.64 78.22 -15.08
CA GLY A 177 -25.37 79.24 -14.08
C GLY A 177 -25.71 78.77 -12.65
N PHE A 178 -25.09 79.45 -11.68
CA PHE A 178 -25.47 79.57 -10.27
C PHE A 178 -26.91 80.14 -10.12
N PRO A 179 -27.65 79.97 -9.00
CA PRO A 179 -27.22 80.28 -7.61
C PRO A 179 -27.60 79.22 -6.56
N ARG A 180 -26.76 78.87 -5.57
CA ARG A 180 -26.45 79.58 -4.31
C ARG A 180 -27.68 79.95 -3.46
N ALA A 181 -27.94 79.19 -2.39
CA ALA A 181 -28.35 79.73 -1.07
C ALA A 181 -28.58 78.64 0.00
N LYS A 182 -27.76 78.74 1.06
CA LYS A 182 -28.02 78.57 2.52
C LYS A 182 -28.51 77.19 3.01
N GLY A 183 -27.96 76.58 4.06
CA GLY A 183 -27.23 77.12 5.20
C GLY A 183 -28.12 77.17 6.44
N ARG A 184 -28.22 76.05 7.16
CA ARG A 184 -28.00 75.86 8.62
C ARG A 184 -28.37 74.44 8.99
#